data_AF-A0A9D5NX81-F1
#
_entry.id   AF-A0A9D5NX81-F1
#
_cell.length_a   1.000
_cell.length_b   1.000
_cell.length_c   1.000
_cell.angle_alpha   90.00
_cell.angle_beta   90.00
_cell.angle_gamma   90.00
#
_symmetry.space_group_name_H-M   'P 1'
#
loop_
_entity.id
_entity.type
_entity.pdbx_description
1 polymer ?
#
loop_
_entity_poly.entity_id
_entity_poly.type
_entity_poly.pdbx_seq_one_letter_code
_entity_poly.pdbx_strand_id
1 'polypeptide(L)'
;MALIIVGQSMFAQSSGFQKLDEWTEKWKTGQQTYFGYPVNQQSEMRDFYEWYLAAGLEVVNLNNAGDPMTDEPWAMSSHVFEREVIDYFAPLYGFDKSDVWGIVTHSGTYGNNHGIYFGANYLWAPPSKVLSTTWKPSMLCSTAILRFPPSIAM
;
A
#
# COMPACT_ATOMS: atom_id res chain seq x y z
N MET A 1 38.03 23.24 -14.03
CA MET A 1 38.15 22.20 -12.99
C MET A 1 36.75 21.84 -12.57
N ALA A 2 36.11 20.89 -13.27
CA ALA A 2 34.73 20.49 -12.99
C ALA A 2 34.77 19.40 -11.91
N LEU A 3 34.22 19.71 -10.74
CA LEU A 3 34.04 18.75 -9.66
C LEU A 3 32.91 17.79 -10.10
N ILE A 4 33.28 16.63 -10.64
CA ILE A 4 32.34 15.51 -10.79
C ILE A 4 32.17 14.94 -9.38
N ILE A 5 31.08 15.29 -8.71
CA ILE A 5 30.63 14.55 -7.53
C ILE A 5 30.09 13.22 -8.05
N VAL A 6 30.99 12.25 -8.27
CA VAL A 6 30.58 10.85 -8.32
C VAL A 6 30.23 10.51 -6.88
N GLY A 7 28.97 10.68 -6.52
CA GLY A 7 28.41 10.04 -5.35
C GLY A 7 28.53 8.53 -5.57
N GLN A 8 29.65 7.95 -5.13
CA GLN A 8 29.82 6.51 -5.09
C GLN A 8 28.75 5.98 -4.12
N SER A 9 27.67 5.43 -4.69
CA SER A 9 26.76 4.55 -3.97
C SER A 9 27.59 3.36 -3.47
N MET A 10 28.02 3.40 -2.22
CA MET A 10 28.92 2.41 -1.59
C MET A 10 28.35 0.98 -1.47
N PHE A 11 27.31 0.61 -2.23
CA PHE A 11 26.64 -0.70 -2.12
C PHE A 11 26.34 -1.39 -3.46
N ALA A 12 26.86 -0.91 -4.59
CA ALA A 12 26.83 -1.68 -5.84
C ALA A 12 27.99 -2.70 -5.84
N GLN A 13 28.00 -3.60 -4.86
CA GLN A 13 28.90 -4.75 -4.89
C GLN A 13 28.22 -5.86 -5.70
N SER A 14 28.97 -6.55 -6.56
CA SER A 14 28.41 -7.69 -7.32
C SER A 14 27.79 -8.69 -6.35
N SER A 15 26.56 -9.11 -6.64
CA SER A 15 25.83 -10.07 -5.81
C SER A 15 26.38 -11.50 -5.95
N GLY A 16 27.33 -11.73 -6.87
CA GLY A 16 27.75 -13.07 -7.29
C GLY A 16 26.79 -13.72 -8.30
N PHE A 17 25.65 -13.08 -8.61
CA PHE A 17 24.67 -13.54 -9.59
C PHE A 17 24.70 -12.64 -10.83
N GLN A 18 25.56 -12.96 -11.79
CA GLN A 18 25.81 -12.15 -12.99
C GLN A 18 24.52 -11.66 -13.69
N LYS A 19 23.55 -12.56 -13.89
CA LYS A 19 22.27 -12.21 -14.55
C LYS A 19 21.47 -11.15 -13.78
N LEU A 20 21.50 -11.19 -12.45
CA LEU A 20 20.79 -10.21 -11.61
C LEU A 20 21.53 -8.87 -11.57
N ASP A 21 22.86 -8.91 -11.54
CA ASP A 21 23.70 -7.71 -11.59
C ASP A 21 23.50 -6.95 -12.90
N GLU A 22 23.57 -7.66 -14.05
CA GLU A 22 23.33 -7.08 -15.38
C GLU A 22 21.91 -6.49 -15.52
N TRP A 23 20.91 -7.20 -15.00
CA TRP A 23 19.52 -6.73 -15.01
C TRP A 23 19.33 -5.48 -14.15
N THR A 24 19.98 -5.42 -12.98
CA THR A 24 19.93 -4.27 -12.09
C THR A 24 20.55 -3.03 -12.73
N GLU A 25 21.73 -3.16 -13.35
CA GLU A 25 22.40 -2.05 -14.03
C GLU A 25 21.58 -1.50 -15.20
N LYS A 26 20.93 -2.39 -15.98
CA LYS A 26 20.02 -1.98 -17.06
C LYS A 26 18.90 -1.05 -16.56
N TRP A 27 18.28 -1.35 -15.42
CA TRP A 27 17.17 -0.54 -14.93
C TRP A 27 17.61 0.68 -14.14
N LYS A 28 18.73 0.62 -13.40
CA LYS A 28 19.31 1.80 -12.75
C LYS A 28 19.68 2.89 -13.75
N THR A 29 20.25 2.51 -14.89
CA THR A 29 20.56 3.46 -15.98
C THR A 29 19.28 3.97 -16.65
N GLY A 30 18.32 3.09 -16.93
CA GLY A 30 17.04 3.45 -17.55
C GLY A 30 16.15 4.36 -16.67
N GLN A 31 16.24 4.24 -15.35
CA GLN A 31 15.48 5.06 -14.39
C GLN A 31 15.69 6.57 -14.60
N GLN A 32 16.91 6.98 -14.97
CA GLN A 32 17.27 8.39 -15.17
C GLN A 32 16.52 9.06 -16.32
N THR A 33 15.96 8.27 -17.24
CA THR A 33 15.24 8.75 -18.42
C THR A 33 13.78 8.29 -18.45
N TYR A 34 13.29 7.68 -17.37
CA TYR A 34 11.94 7.13 -17.28
C TYR A 34 10.92 8.19 -16.85
N PHE A 35 10.25 8.82 -17.82
CA PHE A 35 9.27 9.90 -17.59
C PHE A 35 7.86 9.60 -18.16
N GLY A 36 7.62 8.39 -18.69
CA GLY A 36 6.39 8.06 -19.42
C GLY A 36 5.25 7.47 -18.60
N TYR A 37 5.44 7.25 -17.30
CA TYR A 37 4.46 6.62 -16.43
C TYR A 37 4.49 7.25 -15.02
N PRO A 38 3.33 7.45 -14.36
CA PRO A 38 3.26 8.10 -13.05
C PRO A 38 3.70 7.14 -11.93
N VAL A 39 5.01 6.92 -11.84
CA VAL A 39 5.63 6.12 -10.78
C VAL A 39 6.71 6.94 -10.09
N ASN A 40 6.69 6.91 -8.76
CA ASN A 40 7.78 7.51 -7.99
C ASN A 40 9.03 6.64 -8.10
N GLN A 41 9.99 7.09 -8.91
CA GLN A 41 11.29 6.43 -9.04
C GLN A 41 12.25 6.77 -7.88
N GLN A 42 11.95 7.78 -7.06
CA GLN A 42 12.79 8.20 -5.93
C GLN A 42 12.18 7.71 -4.61
N SER A 43 12.19 6.38 -4.42
CA SER A 43 11.70 5.76 -3.18
C SER A 43 12.81 5.63 -2.15
N GLU A 44 12.65 6.24 -0.98
CA GLU A 44 13.63 6.22 0.12
C GLU A 44 13.39 5.05 1.08
N MET A 45 13.44 3.82 0.58
CA MET A 45 13.15 2.60 1.39
C MET A 45 14.41 1.96 2.01
N ARG A 46 15.57 2.62 1.88
CA ARG A 46 16.84 2.05 2.31
C ARG A 46 16.86 1.76 3.81
N ASP A 47 16.52 2.74 4.63
CA ASP A 47 16.54 2.62 6.08
C ASP A 47 15.55 1.53 6.56
N PHE A 48 14.41 1.41 5.88
CA PHE A 48 13.46 0.32 6.12
C PHE A 48 14.08 -1.05 5.84
N TYR A 49 14.75 -1.25 4.70
CA TYR A 49 15.38 -2.53 4.38
C TYR A 49 16.56 -2.85 5.30
N GLU A 50 17.34 -1.85 5.70
CA GLU A 50 18.41 -2.03 6.70
C GLU A 50 17.83 -2.47 8.05
N TRP A 51 16.76 -1.81 8.53
CA TRP A 51 16.05 -2.23 9.73
C TRP A 51 15.42 -3.63 9.59
N TYR A 52 14.76 -3.92 8.46
CA TYR A 52 14.07 -5.18 8.19
C TYR A 52 15.00 -6.39 8.34
N LEU A 53 16.19 -6.29 7.74
CA LEU A 53 17.24 -7.30 7.83
C LEU A 53 17.88 -7.34 9.22
N ALA A 54 18.19 -6.18 9.82
CA ALA A 54 18.82 -6.11 11.13
C ALA A 54 17.90 -6.64 12.26
N ALA A 55 16.60 -6.47 12.11
CA ALA A 55 15.58 -6.94 13.05
C ALA A 55 15.24 -8.43 12.87
N GLY A 56 15.74 -9.09 11.82
CA GLY A 56 15.43 -10.50 11.54
C GLY A 56 14.01 -10.73 11.01
N LEU A 57 13.37 -9.70 10.45
CA LEU A 57 11.99 -9.82 9.96
C LEU A 57 11.92 -10.60 8.64
N GLU A 58 13.04 -10.75 7.93
CA GLU A 58 13.13 -11.43 6.63
C GLU A 58 12.78 -12.91 6.65
N VAL A 59 12.80 -13.54 7.82
CA VAL A 59 12.41 -14.96 7.99
C VAL A 59 10.96 -15.12 8.45
N VAL A 60 10.25 -14.02 8.70
CA VAL A 60 8.88 -14.01 9.23
C VAL A 60 7.88 -13.79 8.11
N ASN A 61 6.99 -14.76 7.89
CA ASN A 61 5.92 -14.64 6.90
C ASN A 61 4.65 -14.07 7.55
N LEU A 62 4.44 -12.77 7.37
CA LEU A 62 3.21 -12.10 7.79
C LEU A 62 2.14 -12.19 6.68
N ASN A 63 0.88 -12.22 7.08
CA ASN A 63 -0.27 -12.21 6.20
C ASN A 63 -1.42 -11.40 6.83
N ASN A 64 -1.89 -10.36 6.13
CA ASN A 64 -3.03 -9.55 6.56
C ASN A 64 -4.34 -10.18 6.08
N ALA A 65 -4.56 -11.42 6.49
CA ALA A 65 -5.79 -12.14 6.15
C ALA A 65 -6.93 -11.71 7.05
N GLY A 66 -8.01 -11.23 6.44
CA GLY A 66 -9.25 -10.83 7.12
C GLY A 66 -9.44 -9.32 7.16
N ASP A 67 -10.33 -8.89 8.05
CA ASP A 67 -10.69 -7.49 8.23
C ASP A 67 -9.66 -6.79 9.15
N PRO A 68 -8.98 -5.71 8.70
CA PRO A 68 -8.05 -4.97 9.55
C PRO A 68 -8.72 -4.28 10.74
N MET A 69 -10.03 -4.07 10.71
CA MET A 69 -10.78 -3.38 11.79
C MET A 69 -11.35 -4.33 12.86
N THR A 70 -11.07 -5.63 12.77
CA THR A 70 -11.51 -6.61 13.78
C THR A 70 -10.69 -6.53 15.07
N ASP A 71 -11.33 -6.87 16.20
CA ASP A 71 -10.69 -6.93 17.52
C ASP A 71 -9.71 -8.11 17.66
N GLU A 72 -9.90 -9.16 16.86
CA GLU A 72 -9.06 -10.36 16.84
C GLU A 72 -8.39 -10.57 15.47
N PRO A 73 -7.43 -9.71 15.07
CA PRO A 73 -6.75 -9.85 13.80
C PRO A 73 -5.94 -11.14 13.76
N TRP A 74 -5.66 -11.64 12.56
CA TRP A 74 -4.77 -12.78 12.38
C TRP A 74 -3.44 -12.56 13.12
N ALA A 75 -3.01 -13.54 13.91
CA ALA A 75 -1.90 -13.39 14.85
C ALA A 75 -0.56 -13.04 14.16
N MET A 76 -0.36 -13.50 12.92
CA MET A 76 0.83 -13.21 12.12
C MET A 76 0.50 -12.16 11.06
N SER A 77 0.08 -10.96 11.47
CA SER A 77 -0.31 -9.88 10.56
C SER A 77 0.35 -8.54 10.92
N SER A 78 0.31 -7.62 9.97
CA SER A 78 0.68 -6.21 10.11
C SER A 78 -0.55 -5.29 10.15
N HIS A 79 -1.74 -5.81 10.49
CA HIS A 79 -2.99 -5.03 10.49
C HIS A 79 -2.93 -3.79 11.38
N VAL A 80 -2.10 -3.78 12.43
CA VAL A 80 -1.87 -2.57 13.24
C VAL A 80 -1.34 -1.40 12.40
N PHE A 81 -0.36 -1.66 11.54
CA PHE A 81 0.20 -0.64 10.65
C PHE A 81 -0.76 -0.33 9.49
N GLU A 82 -1.54 -1.30 9.05
CA GLU A 82 -2.61 -1.08 8.06
C GLU A 82 -3.65 -0.06 8.56
N ARG A 83 -4.08 -0.20 9.82
CA ARG A 83 -4.99 0.76 10.47
C ARG A 83 -4.36 2.13 10.60
N GLU A 84 -3.09 2.23 10.99
CA GLU A 84 -2.37 3.51 11.06
C GLU A 84 -2.32 4.24 9.71
N VAL A 85 -2.13 3.51 8.62
CA VAL A 85 -2.17 4.07 7.26
C VAL A 85 -3.58 4.58 6.93
N ILE A 86 -4.62 3.80 7.24
CA ILE A 86 -6.01 4.22 7.02
C ILE A 86 -6.34 5.48 7.83
N ASP A 87 -5.98 5.51 9.11
CA ASP A 87 -6.18 6.65 10.00
C ASP A 87 -5.42 7.90 9.57
N TYR A 88 -4.24 7.73 8.96
CA TYR A 88 -3.47 8.84 8.40
C TYR A 88 -4.19 9.47 7.19
N PHE A 89 -4.69 8.64 6.27
CA PHE A 89 -5.28 9.10 5.02
C PHE A 89 -6.76 9.50 5.13
N ALA A 90 -7.52 8.91 6.06
CA ALA A 90 -8.95 9.18 6.26
C ALA A 90 -9.30 10.69 6.29
N PRO A 91 -8.67 11.53 7.13
CA PRO A 91 -8.99 12.96 7.17
C PRO A 91 -8.60 13.70 5.88
N LEU A 92 -7.55 13.25 5.17
CA LEU A 92 -7.11 13.86 3.91
C LEU A 92 -8.16 13.71 2.81
N TYR A 93 -9.02 12.69 2.91
CA TYR A 93 -10.16 12.47 2.00
C TYR A 93 -11.51 12.90 2.60
N GLY A 94 -11.50 13.55 3.76
CA GLY A 94 -12.71 14.07 4.41
C GLY A 94 -13.58 13.00 5.07
N PHE A 95 -12.96 11.93 5.57
CA PHE A 95 -13.58 10.94 6.46
C PHE A 95 -13.29 11.26 7.92
N ASP A 96 -14.22 10.90 8.79
CA ASP A 96 -14.01 10.89 10.24
C ASP A 96 -13.30 9.59 10.62
N LYS A 97 -12.25 9.66 11.43
CA LYS A 97 -11.49 8.49 11.88
C LYS A 97 -12.33 7.55 12.75
N SER A 98 -13.34 8.08 13.42
CA SER A 98 -14.27 7.28 14.24
C SER A 98 -15.34 6.57 13.40
N ASP A 99 -15.44 6.89 12.11
CA ASP A 99 -16.44 6.38 11.17
C ASP A 99 -15.81 6.15 9.79
N VAL A 100 -14.76 5.35 9.79
CA VAL A 100 -14.05 4.92 8.58
C VAL A 100 -13.79 3.42 8.62
N TRP A 101 -13.96 2.77 7.48
CA TRP A 101 -13.49 1.41 7.24
C TRP A 101 -12.60 1.44 5.98
N GLY A 102 -11.72 0.46 5.83
CA GLY A 102 -10.86 0.41 4.66
C GLY A 102 -9.84 -0.70 4.73
N ILE A 103 -9.13 -0.86 3.62
CA ILE A 103 -8.03 -1.81 3.46
C ILE A 103 -6.89 -1.15 2.67
N VAL A 104 -5.66 -1.56 2.95
CA VAL A 104 -4.51 -1.22 2.11
C VAL A 104 -4.42 -2.23 0.97
N THR A 105 -4.35 -1.74 -0.26
CA THR A 105 -4.39 -2.57 -1.47
C THR A 105 -3.05 -2.55 -2.18
N HIS A 106 -2.74 -3.61 -2.92
CA HIS A 106 -1.50 -3.67 -3.71
C HIS A 106 -1.51 -2.74 -4.94
N SER A 107 -2.68 -2.31 -5.40
CA SER A 107 -2.81 -1.44 -6.56
C SER A 107 -4.14 -0.67 -6.56
N GLY A 108 -4.20 0.37 -7.38
CA GLY A 108 -5.40 1.15 -7.62
C GLY A 108 -6.46 0.33 -8.32
N THR A 109 -6.08 -0.61 -9.19
CA THR A 109 -7.02 -1.55 -9.82
C THR A 109 -7.72 -2.40 -8.77
N TYR A 110 -6.98 -2.95 -7.80
CA TYR A 110 -7.58 -3.76 -6.74
C TYR A 110 -8.50 -2.91 -5.85
N GLY A 111 -8.08 -1.69 -5.49
CA GLY A 111 -8.92 -0.75 -4.74
C GLY A 111 -10.19 -0.34 -5.49
N ASN A 112 -10.09 -0.06 -6.79
CA ASN A 112 -11.23 0.26 -7.64
C ASN A 112 -12.23 -0.89 -7.75
N ASN A 113 -11.73 -2.12 -7.89
CA ASN A 113 -12.58 -3.31 -7.91
C ASN A 113 -13.37 -3.46 -6.60
N HIS A 114 -12.74 -3.22 -5.45
CA HIS A 114 -13.43 -3.22 -4.15
C HIS A 114 -14.48 -2.11 -4.07
N GLY A 115 -14.12 -0.88 -4.45
CA GLY A 115 -15.04 0.25 -4.47
C GLY A 115 -16.29 -0.02 -5.33
N ILE A 116 -16.12 -0.57 -6.53
CA ILE A 116 -17.22 -0.96 -7.41
C ILE A 116 -18.04 -2.10 -6.80
N TYR A 117 -17.39 -3.15 -6.29
CA TYR A 117 -18.07 -4.30 -5.68
C TYR A 117 -18.97 -3.85 -4.54
N PHE A 118 -18.44 -3.10 -3.57
CA PHE A 118 -19.22 -2.65 -2.43
C PHE A 118 -20.26 -1.59 -2.81
N GLY A 119 -19.93 -0.68 -3.73
CA GLY A 119 -20.88 0.30 -4.26
C GLY A 119 -22.08 -0.37 -4.94
N ALA A 120 -21.84 -1.40 -5.76
CA ALA A 120 -22.90 -2.17 -6.41
C ALA A 120 -23.76 -2.93 -5.39
N ASN A 121 -23.14 -3.63 -4.43
CA ASN A 121 -23.86 -4.32 -3.36
C ASN A 121 -24.70 -3.37 -2.51
N TYR A 122 -24.18 -2.19 -2.20
CA TYR A 122 -24.90 -1.16 -1.46
C TYR A 122 -26.11 -0.63 -2.25
N LEU A 123 -25.95 -0.36 -3.55
CA LEU A 123 -27.05 0.15 -4.41
C LEU A 123 -28.12 -0.90 -4.69
N TRP A 124 -27.76 -2.18 -4.71
CA TRP A 124 -28.69 -3.29 -4.91
C TRP A 124 -29.25 -3.86 -3.60
N ALA A 125 -28.76 -3.39 -2.46
CA ALA A 125 -29.28 -3.80 -1.17
C ALA A 125 -30.73 -3.29 -1.02
N PRO A 126 -31.63 -4.12 -0.46
CA PRO A 126 -32.95 -3.63 -0.10
C PRO A 126 -32.82 -2.46 0.90
N PRO A 127 -33.76 -1.50 0.91
CA PRO A 127 -33.68 -0.31 1.78
C PRO A 127 -33.47 -0.63 3.26
N SER A 128 -33.91 -1.80 3.72
CA SER A 128 -33.72 -2.29 5.09
C SER A 128 -32.27 -2.64 5.47
N LYS A 129 -31.36 -2.73 4.50
CA LYS A 129 -29.93 -3.05 4.70
C LYS A 129 -28.99 -1.86 4.44
N VAL A 130 -29.53 -0.73 3.98
CA VAL A 130 -28.77 0.50 3.74
C VAL A 130 -28.74 1.30 5.04
N LEU A 131 -27.66 1.15 5.82
CA LEU A 131 -27.53 1.75 7.16
C LEU A 131 -27.01 3.21 7.15
N SER A 132 -26.54 3.74 6.01
CA SER A 132 -26.06 5.13 5.88
C SER A 132 -26.20 5.61 4.44
N THR A 133 -26.79 6.79 4.20
CA THR A 133 -27.04 7.40 2.88
C THR A 133 -25.83 8.08 2.24
N THR A 134 -24.69 8.15 2.93
CA THR A 134 -23.54 8.93 2.48
C THR A 134 -22.39 8.00 2.11
N TRP A 135 -22.33 7.67 0.81
CA TRP A 135 -21.19 6.98 0.21
C TRP A 135 -20.15 8.00 -0.23
N LYS A 136 -18.92 7.85 0.28
CA LYS A 136 -17.74 8.57 -0.20
C LYS A 136 -16.67 7.51 -0.45
N PRO A 137 -16.28 7.23 -1.71
CA PRO A 137 -15.10 6.44 -1.99
C PRO A 137 -13.89 7.37 -2.06
N SER A 138 -12.75 6.96 -1.52
CA SER A 138 -11.47 7.48 -1.98
C SER A 138 -10.59 6.29 -2.38
N MET A 139 -10.20 6.28 -3.65
CA MET A 139 -9.43 5.20 -4.24
C MET A 139 -8.07 5.78 -4.62
N LEU A 140 -7.05 5.50 -3.81
CA LEU A 140 -5.67 5.74 -4.22
C LEU A 140 -5.08 4.48 -4.84
N CYS A 141 -3.99 4.67 -5.57
CA CYS A 141 -3.27 3.62 -6.27
C CYS A 141 -2.79 2.47 -5.35
N SER A 142 -3.00 2.51 -4.03
CA SER A 142 -2.68 1.42 -3.09
C SER A 142 -3.53 1.44 -1.79
N THR A 143 -4.63 2.18 -1.74
CA THR A 143 -5.47 2.23 -0.52
C THR A 143 -6.92 2.42 -0.91
N ALA A 144 -7.78 1.51 -0.42
CA ALA A 144 -9.22 1.62 -0.55
C ALA A 144 -9.80 2.03 0.79
N ILE A 145 -10.09 3.33 0.94
CA ILE A 145 -10.77 3.86 2.12
C ILE A 145 -12.23 4.03 1.76
N LEU A 146 -13.08 3.38 2.54
CA LEU A 146 -14.44 3.08 2.16
C LEU A 146 -15.34 3.19 3.38
N ARG A 147 -16.36 4.04 3.31
CA ARG A 147 -17.39 4.07 4.34
C ARG A 147 -18.45 3.00 4.06
N PHE A 148 -18.39 1.88 4.79
CA PHE A 148 -19.44 0.87 4.79
C PHE A 148 -19.83 0.47 6.22
N PRO A 149 -21.09 0.08 6.44
CA PRO A 149 -21.46 -0.67 7.63
C PRO A 149 -20.76 -2.04 7.62
N PRO A 150 -20.29 -2.56 8.77
CA PRO A 150 -19.65 -3.87 8.85
C PRO A 150 -20.48 -5.01 8.23
N SER A 151 -21.81 -4.88 8.21
CA SER A 151 -22.75 -5.86 7.65
C SER A 151 -22.69 -6.02 6.12
N ILE A 152 -21.93 -5.19 5.41
CA ILE A 152 -21.71 -5.27 3.95
C ILE A 152 -20.26 -5.68 3.64
N ALA A 153 -19.37 -5.65 4.63
CA ALA A 153 -17.93 -5.88 4.48
C ALA A 153 -17.51 -7.36 4.55
N MET A 154 -18.47 -8.30 4.66
CA MET A 154 -18.21 -9.73 4.86
C MET A 154 -19.09 -10.61 3.99
#